data_AF-A0A7J3U4R7-F1
#
_entry.id   AF-A0A7J3U4R7-F1
#
_cell.length_a   1.000
_cell.length_b   1.000
_cell.length_c   1.000
_cell.angle_alpha   90.00
_cell.angle_beta   90.00
_cell.angle_gamma   90.00
#
_symmetry.space_group_name_H-M   'P 1'
#
loop_
_entity.id
_entity.type
_entity.pdbx_description
1 polymer ?
#
loop_
_entity_poly.entity_id
_entity_poly.type
_entity_poly.pdbx_seq_one_letter_code
_entity_poly.pdbx_strand_id
1 'polypeptide(L)'
;MFHNRDNMRNRDIARILYGIANLLEIKDVPFRPNAYRKAAQNIELLTEDVEKVYERGELEKIPGVGKNIAEKIKEMLETNSLAYYERLKKEVPVDVEALSSVEGLGPKKIKMLYSELGIKTLDDLEKAALEGKIRELKGMGEKTEENILKNIALARGRGGRGLLGVVLPEAIA
;
A
#
# COMPACT_ATOMS: atom_id res chain seq x y z
N MET A 1 3.65 24.21 -21.82
CA MET A 1 4.60 23.18 -21.34
C MET A 1 3.85 21.87 -21.28
N PHE A 2 4.16 20.95 -22.18
CA PHE A 2 3.57 19.61 -22.19
C PHE A 2 4.27 18.79 -21.09
N HIS A 3 3.55 18.44 -20.03
CA HIS A 3 4.04 17.44 -19.10
C HIS A 3 4.11 16.13 -19.88
N ASN A 4 5.30 15.54 -19.97
CA ASN A 4 5.49 14.23 -20.57
C ASN A 4 4.60 13.25 -19.77
N ARG A 5 3.55 12.70 -20.40
CA ARG A 5 2.52 11.91 -19.71
C ARG A 5 2.99 10.48 -19.37
N ASP A 6 4.22 10.14 -19.75
CA ASP A 6 4.78 8.78 -19.69
C ASP A 6 5.79 8.56 -18.54
N ASN A 7 6.12 9.59 -17.75
CA ASN A 7 7.04 9.47 -16.60
C ASN A 7 6.30 9.42 -15.26
N MET A 8 6.86 8.65 -14.32
CA MET A 8 6.32 8.51 -12.96
C MET A 8 6.22 9.87 -12.26
N ARG A 9 5.04 10.18 -11.71
CA ARG A 9 4.84 11.39 -10.92
C ARG A 9 5.33 11.18 -9.49
N ASN A 10 5.55 12.26 -8.76
CA ASN A 10 5.91 12.23 -7.33
C ASN A 10 5.00 11.29 -6.52
N ARG A 11 3.68 11.36 -6.78
CA ARG A 11 2.69 10.50 -6.11
C ARG A 11 2.86 9.02 -6.43
N ASP A 12 3.26 8.67 -7.65
CA ASP A 12 3.48 7.28 -8.05
C ASP A 12 4.70 6.70 -7.33
N ILE A 13 5.79 7.48 -7.27
CA ILE A 13 7.01 7.11 -6.54
C ILE A 13 6.72 6.98 -5.04
N ALA A 14 6.03 7.96 -4.44
CA ALA A 14 5.65 7.92 -3.04
C ALA A 14 4.80 6.67 -2.72
N ARG A 15 3.82 6.34 -3.58
CA ARG A 15 3.00 5.13 -3.43
C ARG A 15 3.83 3.85 -3.40
N ILE A 16 4.81 3.70 -4.30
CA ILE A 16 5.72 2.54 -4.30
C ILE A 16 6.56 2.50 -3.02
N LEU A 17 7.11 3.63 -2.58
CA LEU A 17 7.91 3.70 -1.36
C LEU A 17 7.09 3.38 -0.10
N TYR A 18 5.84 3.85 0.00
CA TYR A 18 4.91 3.44 1.05
C TYR A 18 4.62 1.93 1.00
N GLY A 19 4.40 1.37 -0.20
CA GLY A 19 4.22 -0.05 -0.41
C GLY A 19 5.41 -0.88 0.12
N ILE A 20 6.64 -0.45 -0.19
CA ILE A 20 7.87 -1.06 0.34
C ILE A 20 7.89 -1.00 1.86
N ALA A 21 7.58 0.14 2.46
CA ALA A 21 7.57 0.27 3.92
C ALA A 21 6.60 -0.72 4.57
N ASN A 22 5.40 -0.88 4.00
CA ASN A 22 4.39 -1.78 4.54
C ASN A 22 4.81 -3.25 4.41
N LEU A 23 5.36 -3.65 3.25
CA LEU A 23 5.88 -5.01 3.05
C LEU A 23 7.04 -5.31 4.01
N LEU A 24 7.96 -4.37 4.20
CA LEU A 24 9.07 -4.54 5.14
C LEU A 24 8.62 -4.62 6.60
N GLU A 25 7.56 -3.90 6.98
CA GLU A 25 6.97 -4.01 8.31
C GLU A 25 6.30 -5.37 8.53
N ILE A 26 5.59 -5.90 7.54
CA ILE A 26 5.02 -7.25 7.61
C ILE A 26 6.12 -8.30 7.76
N LYS A 27 7.27 -8.10 7.11
CA LYS A 27 8.46 -8.96 7.22
C LYS A 27 9.29 -8.77 8.49
N ASP A 28 8.87 -7.93 9.44
CA ASP A 28 9.64 -7.62 10.65
C ASP A 28 11.06 -7.08 10.41
N VAL A 29 11.29 -6.39 9.29
CA VAL A 29 12.60 -5.79 9.03
C VAL A 29 12.74 -4.52 9.88
N PRO A 30 13.69 -4.46 10.83
CA PRO A 30 13.81 -3.32 11.73
C PRO A 30 14.36 -2.09 11.02
N PHE A 31 13.94 -0.90 11.46
CA PHE A 31 14.38 0.45 11.03
C PHE A 31 14.12 0.84 9.57
N ARG A 32 14.20 -0.10 8.61
CA ARG A 32 14.02 0.18 7.17
C ARG A 32 12.64 0.74 6.81
N PRO A 33 11.50 0.23 7.34
CA PRO A 33 10.17 0.78 7.02
C PRO A 33 10.07 2.29 7.25
N ASN A 34 10.65 2.80 8.34
CA ASN A 34 10.58 4.22 8.68
C ASN A 34 11.35 5.11 7.70
N ALA A 35 12.50 4.63 7.18
CA ALA A 35 13.26 5.36 6.16
C ALA A 35 12.44 5.49 4.87
N TYR A 36 11.81 4.41 4.42
CA TYR A 36 10.94 4.44 3.23
C TYR A 36 9.71 5.33 3.42
N ARG A 37 9.08 5.32 4.60
CA ARG A 37 7.96 6.25 4.91
C ARG A 37 8.38 7.71 4.86
N LYS A 38 9.52 8.03 5.47
CA LYS A 38 10.04 9.40 5.49
C LYS A 38 10.36 9.87 4.07
N ALA A 39 11.01 9.04 3.27
CA ALA A 39 11.27 9.35 1.86
C ALA A 39 9.98 9.55 1.06
N ALA A 40 9.01 8.63 1.19
CA ALA A 40 7.72 8.71 0.51
C ALA A 40 6.99 10.01 0.83
N GLN A 41 6.89 10.37 2.12
CA GLN A 41 6.25 11.60 2.57
C GLN A 41 6.93 12.84 2.00
N ASN A 42 8.26 12.91 2.02
CA ASN A 42 8.97 14.08 1.51
C ASN A 42 8.83 14.20 -0.02
N ILE A 43 8.84 13.09 -0.76
CA ILE A 43 8.61 13.09 -2.21
C ILE A 43 7.18 13.50 -2.55
N GLU A 44 6.19 13.01 -1.81
CA GLU A 44 4.78 13.38 -2.00
C GLU A 44 4.54 14.88 -1.77
N LEU A 45 5.26 15.48 -0.82
CA LEU A 45 5.18 16.90 -0.46
C LEU A 45 6.05 17.81 -1.33
N LEU A 46 6.86 17.27 -2.26
CA LEU A 46 7.64 18.09 -3.17
C LEU A 46 6.73 18.98 -4.01
N THR A 47 7.05 20.26 -4.06
CA THR A 47 6.36 21.27 -4.87
C THR A 47 6.80 21.24 -6.34
N GLU A 48 7.94 20.65 -6.63
CA GLU A 48 8.46 20.42 -7.98
C GLU A 48 8.46 18.94 -8.36
N ASP A 49 8.56 18.64 -9.65
CA ASP A 49 8.66 17.28 -10.15
C ASP A 49 9.97 16.62 -9.68
N VAL A 50 9.87 15.43 -9.12
CA VAL A 50 11.01 14.63 -8.67
C VAL A 50 12.00 14.32 -9.80
N GLU A 51 11.52 14.29 -11.04
CA GLU A 51 12.35 14.17 -12.24
C GLU A 51 13.32 15.35 -12.39
N LYS A 52 12.89 16.59 -12.14
CA LYS A 52 13.77 17.76 -12.18
C LYS A 52 14.81 17.72 -11.08
N VAL A 53 14.44 17.21 -9.91
CA VAL A 53 15.39 16.99 -8.80
C VAL A 53 16.42 15.93 -9.17
N TYR A 54 15.99 14.88 -9.89
CA TYR A 54 16.87 13.84 -10.42
C TYR A 54 17.84 14.37 -11.48
N GLU A 55 17.37 15.14 -12.45
CA GLU A 55 18.21 15.75 -13.50
C GLU A 55 19.33 16.64 -12.92
N ARG A 56 19.08 17.30 -11.79
CA ARG A 56 20.08 18.10 -11.08
C ARG A 56 21.03 17.27 -10.19
N GLY A 57 20.80 15.97 -10.06
CA GLY A 57 21.56 15.10 -9.17
C GLY A 57 21.30 15.35 -7.68
N GLU A 58 20.10 15.85 -7.34
CA GLU A 58 19.78 16.36 -6.00
C GLU A 58 18.87 15.45 -5.19
N LEU A 59 18.62 14.21 -5.62
CA LEU A 59 17.73 13.28 -4.92
C LEU A 59 18.11 13.08 -3.44
N GLU A 60 19.41 13.02 -3.14
CA GLU A 60 19.91 12.85 -1.76
C GLU A 60 19.73 14.12 -0.89
N LYS A 61 19.37 15.26 -1.48
CA LYS A 61 19.02 16.47 -0.73
C LYS A 61 17.59 16.40 -0.17
N ILE A 62 16.75 15.49 -0.69
CA ILE A 62 15.39 15.29 -0.18
C ILE A 62 15.47 14.64 1.21
N PRO A 63 14.85 15.23 2.25
CA PRO A 63 14.91 14.65 3.59
C PRO A 63 14.39 13.20 3.64
N GLY A 64 15.20 12.30 4.20
CA GLY A 64 14.87 10.88 4.29
C GLY A 64 15.24 10.05 3.05
N VAL A 65 15.68 10.69 1.95
CA VAL A 65 16.24 10.01 0.78
C VAL A 65 17.76 9.93 0.94
N GLY A 66 18.26 8.76 1.33
CA GLY A 66 19.70 8.46 1.28
C GLY A 66 20.08 7.76 -0.03
N LYS A 67 21.38 7.58 -0.28
CA LYS A 67 21.95 6.91 -1.46
C LYS A 67 21.16 5.69 -1.95
N ASN A 68 20.83 4.73 -1.07
CA ASN A 68 20.10 3.51 -1.49
C ASN A 68 18.69 3.80 -2.01
N ILE A 69 17.99 4.76 -1.41
CA ILE A 69 16.65 5.16 -1.83
C ILE A 69 16.74 6.00 -3.12
N ALA A 70 17.75 6.87 -3.24
CA ALA A 70 18.00 7.66 -4.44
C ALA A 70 18.21 6.75 -5.67
N GLU A 71 19.01 5.68 -5.55
CA GLU A 71 19.20 4.70 -6.63
C GLU A 71 17.88 4.01 -7.03
N LYS A 72 16.98 3.73 -6.07
CA LYS A 72 15.66 3.16 -6.38
C LYS A 72 14.76 4.15 -7.08
N ILE A 73 14.81 5.41 -6.68
CA ILE A 73 14.05 6.49 -7.33
C ILE A 73 14.53 6.68 -8.77
N LYS A 74 15.85 6.64 -8.98
CA LYS A 74 16.44 6.62 -10.32
C LYS A 74 15.92 5.47 -11.16
N GLU A 75 15.97 4.23 -10.65
CA GLU A 75 15.43 3.04 -11.35
C GLU A 75 13.96 3.22 -11.74
N MET A 76 13.14 3.78 -10.83
CA MET A 76 11.73 4.07 -11.07
C MET A 76 11.53 5.12 -12.18
N LEU A 77 12.31 6.19 -12.18
CA LEU A 77 12.24 7.24 -13.19
C LEU A 77 12.71 6.76 -14.57
N GLU A 78 13.71 5.88 -14.62
CA GLU A 78 14.28 5.38 -15.88
C GLU A 78 13.48 4.22 -16.49
N THR A 79 12.88 3.37 -15.65
CA THR A 79 12.23 2.12 -16.11
C THR A 79 10.72 2.09 -15.90
N ASN A 80 10.14 3.11 -15.25
CA ASN A 80 8.76 3.10 -14.75
C ASN A 80 8.45 1.88 -13.85
N SER A 81 9.47 1.26 -13.26
CA SER A 81 9.34 0.05 -12.46
C SER A 81 10.41 -0.02 -11.35
N LEU A 82 10.22 -0.91 -10.38
CA LEU A 82 11.21 -1.16 -9.33
C LEU A 82 11.30 -2.63 -9.03
N ALA A 83 12.38 -3.28 -9.47
CA ALA A 83 12.59 -4.71 -9.29
C ALA A 83 12.60 -5.12 -7.80
N TYR A 84 13.07 -4.24 -6.92
CA TYR A 84 13.03 -4.47 -5.48
C TYR A 84 11.60 -4.56 -4.93
N TYR A 85 10.68 -3.71 -5.39
CA TYR A 85 9.29 -3.74 -4.96
C TYR A 85 8.58 -5.01 -5.45
N GLU A 86 8.80 -5.38 -6.70
CA GLU A 86 8.23 -6.59 -7.29
C GLU A 86 8.73 -7.87 -6.62
N ARG A 87 10.00 -7.92 -6.17
CA ARG A 87 10.50 -9.02 -5.34
C ARG A 87 9.81 -9.09 -3.98
N LEU A 88 9.65 -7.96 -3.30
CA LEU A 88 8.98 -7.93 -1.99
C LEU A 88 7.53 -8.42 -2.06
N LYS A 89 6.78 -8.07 -3.12
CA LYS A 89 5.42 -8.58 -3.36
C LYS A 89 5.36 -10.09 -3.51
N LYS A 90 6.39 -10.71 -4.11
CA LYS A 90 6.46 -12.17 -4.26
C LYS A 90 6.78 -12.88 -2.95
N GLU A 91 7.58 -12.25 -2.09
CA GLU A 91 7.95 -12.80 -0.77
C GLU A 91 6.80 -12.67 0.24
N VAL A 92 5.96 -11.64 0.11
CA VAL A 92 4.79 -11.42 0.95
C VAL A 92 3.56 -11.33 0.04
N PRO A 93 2.91 -12.48 -0.26
CA PRO A 93 1.75 -12.53 -1.15
C PRO A 93 0.48 -12.07 -0.42
N VAL A 94 0.53 -10.87 0.14
CA VAL A 94 -0.57 -10.18 0.82
C VAL A 94 -0.93 -8.98 -0.03
N ASP A 95 -2.22 -8.80 -0.31
CA ASP A 95 -2.71 -7.60 -0.98
C ASP A 95 -2.81 -6.44 0.02
N VAL A 96 -1.64 -5.92 0.39
CA VAL A 96 -1.52 -4.85 1.39
C VAL A 96 -2.22 -3.58 0.91
N GLU A 97 -2.23 -3.31 -0.40
CA GLU A 97 -2.88 -2.12 -0.96
C GLU A 97 -4.40 -2.22 -0.80
N ALA A 98 -5.00 -3.36 -1.15
CA ALA A 98 -6.43 -3.58 -0.96
C ALA A 98 -6.81 -3.60 0.53
N LEU A 99 -6.08 -4.34 1.36
CA LEU A 99 -6.36 -4.43 2.80
C LEU A 99 -6.21 -3.08 3.52
N SER A 100 -5.21 -2.27 3.15
CA SER A 100 -5.01 -0.93 3.75
C SER A 100 -6.09 0.08 3.35
N SER A 101 -6.85 -0.20 2.28
CA SER A 101 -7.96 0.67 1.85
C SER A 101 -9.20 0.54 2.75
N VAL A 102 -9.28 -0.52 3.56
CA VAL A 102 -10.28 -0.68 4.61
C VAL A 102 -9.94 0.26 5.76
N GLU A 103 -10.86 1.15 6.10
CA GLU A 103 -10.64 2.11 7.17
C GLU A 103 -10.30 1.41 8.49
N GLY A 104 -9.23 1.88 9.14
CA GLY A 104 -8.76 1.31 10.40
C GLY A 104 -7.88 0.08 10.27
N LEU A 105 -7.57 -0.40 9.05
CA LEU A 105 -6.55 -1.42 8.79
C LEU A 105 -5.23 -0.79 8.35
N GLY A 106 -4.37 -0.51 9.32
CA GLY A 106 -2.98 -0.14 9.05
C GLY A 106 -2.06 -1.36 8.89
N PRO A 107 -0.80 -1.15 8.44
CA PRO A 107 0.18 -2.23 8.21
C PRO A 107 0.39 -3.15 9.41
N LYS A 108 0.35 -2.62 10.64
CA LYS A 108 0.43 -3.43 11.87
C LYS A 108 -0.74 -4.41 12.02
N LYS A 109 -1.96 -3.95 11.73
CA LYS A 109 -3.14 -4.81 11.80
C LYS A 109 -3.13 -5.83 10.67
N ILE A 110 -2.78 -5.42 9.45
CA ILE A 110 -2.63 -6.32 8.30
C ILE A 110 -1.62 -7.42 8.61
N LYS A 111 -0.49 -7.05 9.22
CA LYS A 111 0.52 -8.02 9.68
C LYS A 111 -0.09 -9.04 10.64
N MET A 112 -0.82 -8.62 11.67
CA MET A 112 -1.46 -9.53 12.63
C MET A 112 -2.49 -10.43 11.96
N LEU A 113 -3.32 -9.89 11.07
CA LEU A 113 -4.30 -10.66 10.29
C LEU A 113 -3.60 -11.73 9.43
N TYR A 114 -2.47 -11.37 8.83
CA TYR A 114 -1.67 -12.30 8.03
C TYR A 114 -0.97 -13.36 8.90
N SER A 115 -0.34 -12.98 10.02
CA SER A 115 0.44 -13.90 10.86
C SER A 115 -0.45 -14.86 11.66
N GLU A 116 -1.56 -14.37 12.20
CA GLU A 116 -2.43 -15.15 13.10
C GLU A 116 -3.54 -15.89 12.35
N LEU A 117 -4.11 -15.27 11.31
CA LEU A 117 -5.28 -15.81 10.59
C LEU A 117 -5.00 -16.17 9.13
N GLY A 118 -3.78 -15.92 8.63
CA GLY A 118 -3.40 -16.23 7.25
C GLY A 118 -4.13 -15.38 6.20
N ILE A 119 -4.74 -14.26 6.59
CA ILE A 119 -5.53 -13.38 5.72
C ILE A 119 -4.61 -12.67 4.73
N LYS A 120 -4.87 -12.84 3.44
CA LYS A 120 -4.07 -12.25 2.35
C LYS A 120 -4.86 -11.29 1.48
N THR A 121 -6.18 -11.45 1.42
CA THR A 121 -7.06 -10.75 0.50
C THR A 121 -8.28 -10.15 1.22
N LEU A 122 -9.03 -9.27 0.53
CA LEU A 122 -10.31 -8.77 1.04
C LEU A 122 -11.34 -9.91 1.24
N ASP A 123 -11.29 -10.96 0.40
CA ASP A 123 -12.18 -12.13 0.55
C ASP A 123 -11.88 -12.89 1.85
N ASP A 124 -10.59 -13.14 2.12
CA ASP A 124 -10.17 -13.79 3.38
C ASP A 124 -10.57 -12.96 4.59
N LEU A 125 -10.40 -11.63 4.49
CA LEU A 125 -10.74 -10.69 5.55
C LEU A 125 -12.24 -10.69 5.85
N GLU A 126 -13.08 -10.66 4.82
CA GLU A 126 -14.54 -10.70 4.95
C GLU A 126 -14.99 -11.98 5.63
N LYS A 127 -14.49 -13.12 5.15
CA LYS A 127 -14.80 -14.42 5.72
C LYS A 127 -14.42 -14.51 7.20
N ALA A 128 -13.20 -14.11 7.55
CA ALA A 128 -12.75 -14.14 8.94
C ALA A 128 -13.54 -13.20 9.86
N ALA A 129 -13.97 -12.04 9.34
CA ALA A 129 -14.80 -11.10 10.08
C ALA A 129 -16.21 -11.65 10.32
N LEU A 130 -16.82 -12.28 9.31
CA LEU A 130 -18.14 -12.93 9.43
C LEU A 130 -18.12 -14.13 10.39
N GLU A 131 -17.02 -14.86 10.43
CA GLU A 131 -16.80 -15.99 11.33
C GLU A 131 -16.45 -15.54 12.77
N GLY A 132 -16.32 -14.23 13.04
CA GLY A 132 -15.99 -13.72 14.37
C GLY A 132 -14.56 -14.03 14.82
N LYS A 133 -13.64 -14.30 13.89
CA LYS A 133 -12.23 -14.63 14.22
C LYS A 133 -11.38 -13.41 14.50
N ILE A 134 -11.76 -12.25 13.96
CA ILE A 134 -10.96 -11.02 14.11
C ILE A 134 -11.06 -10.49 15.53
N ARG A 135 -12.26 -10.54 16.14
CA ARG A 135 -12.49 -10.10 17.53
C ARG A 135 -11.65 -10.84 18.58
N GLU A 136 -11.18 -12.04 18.26
CA GLU A 136 -10.34 -12.84 19.16
C GLU A 136 -8.87 -12.37 19.17
N LEU A 137 -8.45 -11.60 18.15
CA LEU A 137 -7.09 -11.08 18.10
C LEU A 137 -6.90 -9.95 19.10
N LYS A 138 -5.79 -10.00 19.84
CA LYS A 138 -5.42 -8.97 20.83
C LYS A 138 -5.39 -7.58 20.20
N GLY A 139 -6.28 -6.69 20.65
CA GLY A 139 -6.37 -5.32 20.13
C GLY A 139 -7.26 -5.15 18.89
N MET A 140 -7.98 -6.20 18.47
CA MET A 140 -8.96 -6.16 17.37
C MET A 140 -10.35 -6.63 17.79
N GLY A 141 -10.84 -6.23 18.96
CA GLY A 141 -12.17 -6.64 19.45
C GLY A 141 -13.34 -6.25 18.54
N GLU A 142 -14.57 -6.56 18.98
CA GLU A 142 -15.80 -6.50 18.17
C GLU A 142 -15.99 -5.21 17.37
N LYS A 143 -15.70 -4.04 17.97
CA LYS A 143 -15.79 -2.75 17.27
C LYS A 143 -14.89 -2.66 16.04
N THR A 144 -13.71 -3.27 16.07
CA THR A 144 -12.81 -3.31 14.91
C THR A 144 -13.37 -4.20 13.82
N GLU A 145 -13.89 -5.38 14.20
CA GLU A 145 -14.50 -6.33 13.27
C GLU A 145 -15.74 -5.73 12.58
N GLU A 146 -16.63 -5.09 13.34
CA GLU A 146 -17.77 -4.36 12.79
C GLU A 146 -17.32 -3.25 11.83
N ASN A 147 -16.27 -2.51 12.18
CA ASN A 147 -15.75 -1.45 11.32
C ASN A 147 -15.17 -2.01 10.02
N ILE A 148 -14.51 -3.17 10.09
CA ILE A 148 -14.02 -3.88 8.90
C ILE A 148 -15.19 -4.26 8.01
N LEU A 149 -16.21 -4.94 8.53
CA LEU A 149 -17.39 -5.34 7.76
C LEU A 149 -18.12 -4.15 7.12
N LYS A 150 -18.25 -3.03 7.84
CA LYS A 150 -18.86 -1.79 7.32
C LYS A 150 -18.08 -1.19 6.15
N ASN A 151 -16.75 -1.29 6.15
CA ASN A 151 -15.89 -0.61 5.19
C ASN A 151 -15.36 -1.52 4.07
N ILE A 152 -15.52 -2.84 4.17
CA ILE A 152 -14.96 -3.78 3.19
C ILE A 152 -15.59 -3.62 1.80
N ALA A 153 -16.90 -3.35 1.73
CA ALA A 153 -17.59 -3.08 0.47
C ALA A 153 -17.08 -1.79 -0.21
N LEU A 154 -16.81 -0.75 0.58
CA LEU A 154 -16.23 0.50 0.07
C LEU A 154 -14.79 0.31 -0.41
N ALA A 155 -14.00 -0.51 0.30
CA ALA A 155 -12.65 -0.87 -0.10
C ALA A 155 -12.62 -1.62 -1.45
N ARG A 156 -13.53 -2.58 -1.67
CA ARG A 156 -13.70 -3.27 -2.97
C ARG A 156 -13.98 -2.30 -4.11
N GLY A 157 -14.88 -1.33 -3.89
CA GLY A 157 -15.21 -0.31 -4.89
C GLY A 157 -14.07 0.67 -5.21
N ARG A 158 -13.12 0.86 -4.28
CA ARG A 158 -11.95 1.75 -4.46
C ARG A 158 -10.75 1.04 -5.09
N GLY A 159 -10.57 -0.25 -4.85
CA GLY A 159 -9.50 -1.07 -5.44
C GLY A 159 -9.79 -1.58 -6.85
N GLY A 160 -11.05 -1.58 -7.28
CA GLY A 160 -11.47 -2.10 -8.57
C GLY A 160 -11.39 -1.10 -9.73
N ARG A 161 -10.28 -1.07 -10.46
CA ARG A 161 -10.39 -1.00 -11.94
C ARG A 161 -10.74 -2.40 -12.43
N GLY A 162 -11.99 -2.81 -12.24
CA GLY A 162 -12.43 -4.16 -12.58
C GLY A 162 -13.92 -4.37 -12.30
N LEU A 163 -14.72 -4.14 -13.33
CA LEU A 163 -16.06 -4.69 -13.56
C LEU A 163 -17.16 -4.34 -12.53
N LEU A 164 -17.86 -3.23 -12.82
CA LEU A 164 -19.29 -3.10 -12.54
C LEU A 164 -20.04 -4.20 -13.33
N GLY A 165 -20.08 -5.40 -12.77
CA GLY A 165 -20.61 -6.59 -13.42
C GLY A 165 -21.15 -7.60 -12.44
N VAL A 166 -21.84 -7.15 -11.39
CA VAL A 166 -22.77 -8.01 -10.65
C VAL A 166 -24.07 -7.25 -10.53
N VAL A 167 -24.96 -7.57 -11.45
CA VAL A 167 -26.40 -7.30 -11.40
C VAL A 167 -26.91 -7.81 -10.05
N LEU A 168 -27.64 -6.98 -9.31
CA LEU A 168 -28.55 -7.45 -8.27
C LEU A 168 -29.86 -7.86 -8.97
N PRO A 169 -30.27 -9.15 -8.99
CA PRO A 169 -31.64 -9.50 -9.29
C PRO A 169 -32.33 -9.78 -7.95
N GLU A 170 -32.83 -8.74 -7.28
CA GLU A 170 -33.83 -8.91 -6.25
C GLU A 170 -34.92 -7.85 -6.39
N ALA A 171 -35.93 -8.18 -7.20
CA ALA A 171 -37.30 -7.83 -6.89
C ALA A 171 -38.20 -8.89 -7.54
N ILE A 172 -38.44 -9.96 -6.78
CA ILE A 172 -39.62 -10.80 -6.91
C ILE A 172 -40.83 -9.91 -6.55
N ALA A 173 -41.79 -9.83 -7.46
CA ALA A 173 -43.20 -9.56 -7.19
C ALA A 173 -44.03 -10.37 -8.19
#